data_AF-A0A6L7WGG2-F1
#
_entry.id   AF-A0A6L7WGG2-F1
#
_cell.length_a   1.000
_cell.length_b   1.000
_cell.length_c   1.000
_cell.angle_alpha   90.00
_cell.angle_beta   90.00
_cell.angle_gamma   90.00
#
_symmetry.space_group_name_H-M   'P 1'
#
loop_
_entity.id
_entity.type
_entity.pdbx_description
1 polymer ?
#
loop_
_entity_poly.entity_id
_entity_poly.type
_entity_poly.pdbx_seq_one_letter_code
_entity_poly.pdbx_strand_id
1 'polypeptide(L)'
;MEILTQEGYSFLSRWAHFLAGITWIGLLYYFNFVQVPAFAEMTPEGRSEAMRRVTWRALWWFRWGAMFTVLTGILILAFNEQITRDYFSTVQGTAIAGGGILGIIMFSNVWLVIWPAQQIAIGSANTVADGGEADPGAPAAARRAALASRTNTLFSIPMLLFMGGTSHLFGSSHFAGSLANDSLAAWWVIFVVIVGAIELNALGWPFGHAPHWSKAPYDTIRGVLISGFVLTVVFYVVFEMLFQA
;
A
#
# COMPACT_ATOMS: atom_id res chain seq x y z
N MET A 1 -6.56 -19.17 30.34
CA MET A 1 -7.52 -18.26 29.67
C MET A 1 -7.42 -18.52 28.18
N GLU A 2 -8.53 -18.76 27.48
CA GLU A 2 -8.53 -19.08 26.04
C GLU A 2 -7.76 -18.07 25.19
N ILE A 3 -7.79 -16.79 25.55
CA ILE A 3 -7.08 -15.73 24.82
C ILE A 3 -5.54 -15.82 24.90
N LEU A 4 -5.00 -16.63 25.81
CA LEU A 4 -3.56 -16.85 26.02
C LEU A 4 -3.08 -18.17 25.38
N THR A 5 -3.91 -18.83 24.58
CA THR A 5 -3.53 -20.01 23.79
C THR A 5 -3.02 -19.59 22.40
N GLN A 6 -2.46 -20.54 21.66
CA GLN A 6 -2.02 -20.32 20.27
C GLN A 6 -3.17 -19.84 19.38
N GLU A 7 -4.35 -20.45 19.51
CA GLU A 7 -5.57 -20.02 18.81
C GLU A 7 -5.99 -18.60 19.21
N GLY A 8 -5.89 -18.28 20.51
CA GLY A 8 -6.11 -16.93 21.03
C GLY A 8 -5.18 -15.90 20.40
N TYR A 9 -3.89 -16.21 20.25
CA TYR A 9 -2.92 -15.32 19.59
C TYR A 9 -3.15 -15.20 18.08
N SER A 10 -3.54 -16.30 17.41
CA SER A 10 -3.97 -16.28 16.01
C SER A 10 -5.18 -15.37 15.80
N PHE A 11 -6.18 -15.43 16.68
CA PHE A 11 -7.34 -14.53 16.64
C PHE A 11 -6.96 -13.08 16.91
N LEU A 12 -6.21 -12.82 17.99
CA LEU A 12 -5.81 -11.46 18.38
C LEU A 12 -4.96 -10.79 17.30
N SER A 13 -4.04 -11.51 16.67
CA SER A 13 -3.22 -10.97 15.59
C SER A 13 -4.08 -10.55 14.39
N ARG A 14 -5.08 -11.34 14.00
CA ARG A 14 -6.06 -10.98 12.96
C ARG A 14 -6.89 -9.77 13.34
N TRP A 15 -7.44 -9.75 14.55
CA TRP A 15 -8.23 -8.64 15.05
C TRP A 15 -7.43 -7.32 15.06
N ALA A 16 -6.21 -7.35 15.58
CA ALA A 16 -5.30 -6.22 15.57
C ALA A 16 -4.93 -5.78 14.14
N HIS A 17 -4.71 -6.74 13.24
CA HIS A 17 -4.43 -6.47 11.83
C HIS A 17 -5.59 -5.75 11.13
N PHE A 18 -6.84 -6.13 11.41
CA PHE A 18 -7.99 -5.41 10.87
C PHE A 18 -8.06 -3.97 11.35
N LEU A 19 -7.89 -3.72 12.65
CA LEU A 19 -7.91 -2.36 13.20
C LEU A 19 -6.80 -1.48 12.63
N ALA A 20 -5.58 -2.02 12.57
CA ALA A 20 -4.43 -1.31 12.02
C ALA A 20 -4.59 -1.09 10.50
N GLY A 21 -5.06 -2.10 9.76
CA GLY A 21 -5.26 -2.06 8.33
C GLY A 21 -6.33 -1.06 7.91
N ILE A 22 -7.47 -1.02 8.61
CA ILE A 22 -8.52 0.00 8.41
C ILE A 22 -7.96 1.40 8.68
N THR A 23 -7.19 1.57 9.76
CA THR A 23 -6.55 2.86 10.06
C THR A 23 -5.60 3.29 8.95
N TRP A 24 -4.75 2.38 8.45
CA TRP A 24 -3.78 2.67 7.42
C TRP A 24 -4.43 2.98 6.06
N ILE A 25 -5.21 2.04 5.53
CA ILE A 25 -5.82 2.16 4.20
C ILE A 25 -6.94 3.21 4.20
N GLY A 26 -7.67 3.35 5.30
CA GLY A 26 -8.65 4.42 5.46
C GLY A 26 -8.02 5.80 5.38
N LEU A 27 -6.89 6.03 6.06
CA LEU A 27 -6.17 7.30 5.97
C LEU A 27 -5.51 7.51 4.60
N LEU A 28 -5.03 6.45 3.96
CA LEU A 28 -4.54 6.51 2.58
C LEU A 28 -5.60 7.06 1.62
N TYR A 29 -6.83 6.54 1.72
CA TYR A 29 -7.97 6.98 0.92
C TYR A 29 -8.44 8.37 1.32
N TYR A 30 -8.46 8.69 2.61
CA TYR A 30 -8.75 10.05 3.08
C TYR A 30 -7.79 11.07 2.44
N PHE A 31 -6.49 10.80 2.43
CA PHE A 31 -5.52 11.73 1.84
C PHE A 31 -5.75 11.95 0.35
N ASN A 32 -5.97 10.87 -0.39
CA ASN A 32 -6.07 10.93 -1.85
C ASN A 32 -7.43 11.43 -2.33
N PHE A 33 -8.53 11.00 -1.70
CA PHE A 33 -9.88 11.27 -2.19
C PHE A 33 -10.54 12.48 -1.55
N VAL A 34 -10.11 12.87 -0.34
CA VAL A 34 -10.75 13.94 0.43
C VAL A 34 -9.81 15.11 0.64
N GLN A 35 -8.67 14.88 1.32
CA GLN A 35 -7.80 15.96 1.76
C GLN A 35 -7.16 16.72 0.59
N VAL A 36 -6.53 16.00 -0.35
CA VAL A 36 -5.82 16.65 -1.47
C VAL A 36 -6.75 17.49 -2.35
N PRO A 37 -7.93 16.98 -2.80
CA PRO A 37 -8.90 17.80 -3.52
C PRO A 37 -9.38 19.02 -2.72
N ALA A 38 -9.77 18.82 -1.46
CA ALA A 38 -10.23 19.92 -0.60
C ALA A 38 -9.15 21.01 -0.44
N PHE A 39 -7.88 20.63 -0.30
CA PHE A 39 -6.79 21.59 -0.15
C PHE A 39 -6.54 22.40 -1.43
N ALA A 40 -6.82 21.84 -2.62
CA ALA A 40 -6.69 22.56 -3.88
C ALA A 40 -7.67 23.75 -3.98
N GLU A 41 -8.80 23.67 -3.29
CA GLU A 41 -9.86 24.69 -3.28
C GLU A 41 -9.69 25.72 -2.14
N MET A 42 -8.79 25.47 -1.18
CA MET A 42 -8.53 26.35 -0.04
C MET A 42 -7.62 27.53 -0.39
N THR A 43 -7.81 28.65 0.30
CA THR A 43 -6.82 29.74 0.35
C THR A 43 -5.50 29.26 0.96
N PRO A 44 -4.36 29.91 0.67
CA PRO A 44 -3.08 29.55 1.27
C PRO A 44 -3.11 29.48 2.80
N GLU A 45 -3.76 30.45 3.45
CA GLU A 45 -3.87 30.53 4.91
C GLU A 45 -4.72 29.38 5.46
N GLY A 46 -5.87 29.11 4.83
CA GLY A 46 -6.75 28.01 5.22
C GLY A 46 -6.07 26.64 5.07
N ARG A 47 -5.33 26.44 3.99
CA ARG A 47 -4.55 25.22 3.76
C ARG A 47 -3.45 25.03 4.81
N SER A 48 -2.72 26.09 5.13
CA SER A 48 -1.66 26.06 6.16
C SER A 48 -2.24 25.66 7.52
N GLU A 49 -3.38 26.25 7.90
CA GLU A 49 -4.03 25.92 9.16
C GLU A 49 -4.56 24.48 9.19
N ALA A 50 -5.18 24.01 8.11
CA ALA A 50 -5.65 22.63 7.99
C ALA A 50 -4.49 21.62 8.07
N MET A 51 -3.35 21.91 7.42
CA MET A 51 -2.14 21.11 7.51
C MET A 51 -1.69 20.93 8.96
N ARG A 52 -1.61 22.03 9.71
CA ARG A 52 -1.15 22.05 11.10
C ARG A 52 -2.10 21.31 12.05
N ARG A 53 -3.42 21.49 11.90
CA ARG A 53 -4.41 20.93 12.83
C ARG A 53 -4.82 19.49 12.52
N VAL A 54 -4.84 19.12 11.24
CA VAL A 54 -5.43 17.86 10.77
C VAL A 54 -4.35 16.99 10.15
N THR A 55 -3.68 17.47 9.11
CA THR A 55 -2.81 16.61 8.29
C THR A 55 -1.69 16.00 9.10
N TRP A 56 -0.97 16.75 9.94
CA TRP A 56 0.14 16.19 10.71
C TRP A 56 -0.29 15.10 11.70
N ARG A 57 -1.48 15.23 12.29
CA ARG A 57 -2.06 14.19 13.15
C ARG A 57 -2.47 12.96 12.34
N ALA A 58 -3.11 13.17 11.20
CA ALA A 58 -3.49 12.09 10.29
C ALA A 58 -2.24 11.33 9.79
N LEU A 59 -1.15 12.03 9.48
CA LEU A 59 0.11 11.42 9.03
C LEU A 59 0.77 10.57 10.11
N TRP A 60 0.71 11.00 11.36
CA TRP A 60 1.18 10.19 12.48
C TRP A 60 0.43 8.85 12.56
N TRP A 61 -0.90 8.88 12.53
CA TRP A 61 -1.74 7.68 12.54
C TRP A 61 -1.55 6.81 11.30
N PHE A 62 -1.40 7.42 10.13
CA PHE A 62 -1.14 6.71 8.88
C PHE A 62 0.17 5.92 8.94
N ARG A 63 1.24 6.55 9.45
CA ARG A 63 2.56 5.92 9.57
C ARG A 63 2.56 4.74 10.54
N TRP A 64 1.98 4.93 11.72
CA TRP A 64 1.94 3.87 12.73
C TRP A 64 0.89 2.80 12.40
N GLY A 65 -0.23 3.17 11.78
CA GLY A 65 -1.18 2.22 11.22
C GLY A 65 -0.50 1.28 10.22
N ALA A 66 0.35 1.80 9.32
CA ALA A 66 1.13 0.99 8.40
C ALA A 66 2.07 0.01 9.12
N MET A 67 2.83 0.50 10.11
CA MET A 67 3.74 -0.32 10.91
C MET A 67 3.00 -1.44 11.65
N PHE A 68 1.93 -1.10 12.37
CA PHE A 68 1.17 -2.11 13.12
C PHE A 68 0.47 -3.11 12.20
N THR A 69 0.02 -2.69 11.00
CA THR A 69 -0.53 -3.62 10.01
C THR A 69 0.51 -4.65 9.59
N VAL A 70 1.72 -4.22 9.23
CA VAL A 70 2.79 -5.16 8.84
C VAL A 70 3.19 -6.07 10.00
N LEU A 71 3.41 -5.51 11.20
CA LEU A 71 3.79 -6.30 12.37
C LEU A 71 2.72 -7.35 12.72
N THR A 72 1.46 -6.95 12.78
CA THR A 72 0.35 -7.89 13.06
C THR A 72 0.15 -8.89 11.93
N GLY A 73 0.44 -8.53 10.67
CA GLY A 73 0.49 -9.44 9.54
C GLY A 73 1.54 -10.54 9.72
N ILE A 74 2.75 -10.17 10.16
CA ILE A 74 3.80 -11.13 10.51
C ILE A 74 3.36 -12.02 11.68
N LEU A 75 2.68 -11.46 12.68
CA LEU A 75 2.15 -12.25 13.80
C LEU A 75 1.07 -13.25 13.35
N ILE A 76 0.23 -12.90 12.37
CA ILE A 76 -0.72 -13.86 11.77
C ILE A 76 0.04 -15.03 11.16
N LEU A 77 1.14 -14.78 10.44
CA LEU A 77 1.98 -15.84 9.87
C LEU A 77 2.65 -16.69 10.95
N ALA A 78 3.08 -16.07 12.06
CA ALA A 78 3.76 -16.76 13.15
C ALA A 78 2.83 -17.61 14.03
N PHE A 79 1.58 -17.18 14.23
CA PHE A 79 0.63 -17.85 15.13
C PHE A 79 -0.39 -18.74 14.43
N ASN A 80 -0.49 -18.70 13.10
CA ASN A 80 -1.41 -19.55 12.36
C ASN A 80 -0.78 -20.92 12.07
N GLU A 81 -1.22 -21.95 12.78
CA GLU A 81 -0.74 -23.34 12.62
C GLU A 81 -1.02 -23.93 11.23
N GLN A 82 -1.97 -23.37 10.46
CA GLN A 82 -2.26 -23.80 9.10
C GLN A 82 -1.20 -23.33 8.09
N ILE A 83 -0.35 -22.37 8.48
CA ILE A 83 0.72 -21.84 7.62
C ILE A 83 1.97 -22.70 7.83
N THR A 84 2.08 -23.75 7.03
CA THR A 84 3.27 -24.61 6.96
C THR A 84 4.27 -24.06 5.94
N ARG A 85 5.48 -24.64 5.86
CA ARG A 85 6.48 -24.26 4.85
C ARG A 85 5.94 -24.34 3.42
N ASP A 86 5.12 -25.35 3.15
CA ASP A 86 4.58 -25.60 1.81
C ASP A 86 3.35 -24.76 1.51
N TYR A 87 2.81 -24.03 2.49
CA TYR A 87 1.63 -23.18 2.31
C TYR A 87 1.82 -22.16 1.19
N PHE A 88 3.00 -21.53 1.09
CA PHE A 88 3.30 -20.56 0.03
C PHE A 88 3.45 -21.19 -1.37
N SER A 89 3.43 -22.52 -1.46
CA SER A 89 3.34 -23.29 -2.71
C SER A 89 1.91 -23.81 -2.95
N THR A 90 0.90 -23.18 -2.32
CA THR A 90 -0.54 -23.37 -2.61
C THR A 90 -1.10 -22.14 -3.31
N VAL A 91 -2.24 -22.26 -4.00
CA VAL A 91 -2.88 -21.11 -4.68
C VAL A 91 -3.24 -20.02 -3.66
N GLN A 92 -3.80 -20.40 -2.50
CA GLN A 92 -4.09 -19.48 -1.40
C GLN A 92 -2.83 -18.81 -0.84
N GLY A 93 -1.76 -19.59 -0.63
CA GLY A 93 -0.48 -19.07 -0.16
C GLY A 93 0.18 -18.10 -1.15
N THR A 94 0.07 -18.40 -2.45
CA THR A 94 0.56 -17.52 -3.52
C THR A 94 -0.25 -16.22 -3.57
N ALA A 95 -1.57 -16.30 -3.42
CA ALA A 95 -2.45 -15.15 -3.36
C ALA A 95 -2.14 -14.24 -2.16
N ILE A 96 -2.08 -14.79 -0.95
CA ILE A 96 -1.78 -13.99 0.26
C ILE A 96 -0.37 -13.42 0.22
N ALA A 97 0.61 -14.14 -0.35
CA ALA A 97 1.96 -13.62 -0.57
C ALA A 97 1.94 -12.43 -1.54
N GLY A 98 1.19 -12.51 -2.65
CA GLY A 98 1.06 -11.41 -3.61
C GLY A 98 0.48 -10.15 -2.97
N GLY A 99 -0.62 -10.30 -2.22
CA GLY A 99 -1.18 -9.21 -1.43
C GLY A 99 -0.21 -8.67 -0.39
N GLY A 100 0.46 -9.56 0.36
CA GLY A 100 1.45 -9.22 1.38
C GLY A 100 2.64 -8.43 0.84
N ILE A 101 3.18 -8.82 -0.32
CA ILE A 101 4.30 -8.12 -0.97
C ILE A 101 3.88 -6.72 -1.41
N LEU A 102 2.69 -6.55 -2.02
CA LEU A 102 2.16 -5.22 -2.32
C LEU A 102 2.06 -4.38 -1.04
N GLY A 103 1.54 -4.96 0.05
CA GLY A 103 1.51 -4.33 1.37
C GLY A 103 2.90 -3.91 1.86
N ILE A 104 3.93 -4.74 1.74
CA ILE A 104 5.29 -4.40 2.17
C ILE A 104 5.91 -3.30 1.30
N ILE A 105 5.69 -3.31 -0.01
CA ILE A 105 6.13 -2.23 -0.90
C ILE A 105 5.45 -0.92 -0.49
N MET A 106 4.13 -0.95 -0.27
CA MET A 106 3.38 0.20 0.18
C MET A 106 3.87 0.72 1.54
N PHE A 107 4.14 -0.17 2.50
CA PHE A 107 4.72 0.16 3.79
C PHE A 107 6.10 0.82 3.64
N SER A 108 6.93 0.31 2.74
CA SER A 108 8.25 0.85 2.43
C SER A 108 8.11 2.27 1.87
N ASN A 109 7.13 2.53 1.01
CA ASN A 109 6.81 3.88 0.54
C ASN A 109 6.40 4.82 1.67
N VAL A 110 5.61 4.35 2.65
CA VAL A 110 5.25 5.15 3.84
C VAL A 110 6.48 5.59 4.61
N TRP A 111 7.37 4.65 4.93
CA TRP A 111 8.48 4.90 5.85
C TRP A 111 9.73 5.49 5.19
N LEU A 112 10.03 5.10 3.94
CA LEU A 112 11.27 5.47 3.26
C LEU A 112 11.12 6.64 2.27
N VAL A 113 9.89 6.95 1.84
CA VAL A 113 9.64 7.99 0.83
C VAL A 113 8.73 9.08 1.39
N ILE A 114 7.52 8.71 1.83
CA ILE A 114 6.49 9.64 2.28
C ILE A 114 6.92 10.35 3.56
N TRP A 115 7.36 9.60 4.58
CA TRP A 115 7.73 10.20 5.87
C TRP A 115 8.93 11.16 5.79
N PRO A 116 10.08 10.81 5.17
CA PRO A 116 11.20 11.76 5.05
C PRO A 116 10.82 13.02 4.27
N ALA A 117 10.04 12.88 3.19
CA ALA A 117 9.55 14.02 2.44
C ALA A 117 8.59 14.91 3.26
N GLN A 118 7.77 14.31 4.12
CA GLN A 118 6.90 15.05 5.03
C GLN A 118 7.68 15.77 6.12
N GLN A 119 8.79 15.21 6.61
CA GLN A 119 9.65 15.90 7.56
C GLN A 119 10.22 17.20 6.98
N ILE A 120 10.60 17.21 5.70
CA ILE A 120 11.05 18.43 5.00
C ILE A 120 9.92 19.46 4.95
N ALA A 121 8.72 19.05 4.55
CA ALA A 121 7.57 19.96 4.46
C ALA A 121 7.14 20.51 5.84
N ILE A 122 7.15 19.68 6.88
CA ILE A 122 6.85 20.08 8.26
C ILE A 122 7.93 21.04 8.79
N GLY A 123 9.20 20.72 8.56
CA GLY A 123 10.33 21.56 8.94
C GLY A 123 10.24 22.93 8.30
N SER A 124 10.03 22.98 6.98
CA SER A 124 9.82 24.24 6.25
C SER A 124 8.65 25.05 6.78
N ALA A 125 7.52 24.41 7.11
CA ALA A 125 6.35 25.10 7.64
C ALA A 125 6.63 25.71 9.02
N ASN A 126 7.37 25.01 9.88
CA ASN A 126 7.78 25.53 11.18
C ASN A 126 8.74 26.71 11.04
N THR A 127 9.76 26.61 10.18
CA THR A 127 10.70 27.72 9.91
C THR A 127 9.99 28.99 9.45
N VAL A 128 9.02 28.87 8.53
CA VAL A 128 8.21 30.01 8.07
C VAL A 128 7.36 30.58 9.21
N ALA A 129 6.78 29.73 10.06
CA ALA A 129 6.01 30.19 11.21
C ALA A 129 6.86 30.96 12.23
N ASP A 130 8.15 30.63 12.34
CA ASP A 130 9.12 31.32 13.20
C ASP A 130 9.74 32.57 12.53
N GLY A 131 9.27 32.96 11.34
CA GLY A 131 9.72 34.16 10.62
C GLY A 131 10.93 33.95 9.71
N GLY A 132 11.34 32.70 9.48
CA GLY A 132 12.39 32.32 8.53
C GLY A 132 11.88 32.10 7.10
N GLU A 133 12.80 31.77 6.18
CA GLU A 133 12.47 31.47 4.79
C GLU A 133 12.01 30.00 4.61
N ALA A 134 11.16 29.77 3.61
CA ALA A 134 10.71 28.42 3.26
C ALA A 134 11.85 27.60 2.61
N ASP A 135 11.89 26.30 2.88
CA ASP A 135 12.85 25.39 2.23
C ASP A 135 12.52 25.28 0.73
N PRO A 136 13.43 25.64 -0.18
CA PRO A 136 13.20 25.57 -1.63
C PRO A 136 12.94 24.14 -2.12
N GLY A 137 13.38 23.11 -1.38
CA GLY A 137 13.15 21.70 -1.65
C GLY A 137 11.79 21.17 -1.18
N ALA A 138 11.08 21.89 -0.30
CA ALA A 138 9.80 21.42 0.24
C ALA A 138 8.73 21.10 -0.82
N PRO A 139 8.55 21.89 -1.90
CA PRO A 139 7.60 21.55 -2.97
C PRO A 139 7.95 20.24 -3.68
N ALA A 140 9.24 19.99 -3.95
CA ALA A 140 9.69 18.77 -4.60
C ALA A 140 9.50 17.54 -3.70
N ALA A 141 9.82 17.67 -2.41
CA ALA A 141 9.56 16.64 -1.40
C ALA A 141 8.06 16.32 -1.31
N ALA A 142 7.20 17.34 -1.19
CA ALA A 142 5.75 17.16 -1.13
C ALA A 142 5.20 16.43 -2.37
N ARG A 143 5.70 16.77 -3.56
CA ARG A 143 5.33 16.08 -4.81
C ARG A 143 5.74 14.61 -4.78
N ARG A 144 6.96 14.30 -4.32
CA ARG A 144 7.45 12.93 -4.20
C ARG A 144 6.59 12.09 -3.23
N ALA A 145 6.23 12.66 -2.07
CA ALA A 145 5.32 12.02 -1.14
C ALA A 145 3.94 11.77 -1.75
N ALA A 146 3.40 12.73 -2.52
CA ALA A 146 2.11 12.59 -3.18
C ALA A 146 2.12 11.49 -4.24
N LEU A 147 3.18 11.38 -5.04
CA LEU A 147 3.33 10.32 -6.04
C LEU A 147 3.37 8.93 -5.37
N ALA A 148 4.20 8.77 -4.33
CA ALA A 148 4.25 7.51 -3.57
C ALA A 148 2.90 7.15 -2.92
N SER A 149 2.17 8.14 -2.38
CA SER A 149 0.83 7.94 -1.83
C SER A 149 -0.19 7.49 -2.89
N ARG A 150 -0.10 8.04 -4.11
CA ARG A 150 -0.94 7.64 -5.24
C ARG A 150 -0.62 6.23 -5.72
N THR A 151 0.67 5.86 -5.78
CA THR A 151 1.09 4.48 -6.07
C THR A 151 0.57 3.50 -5.02
N ASN A 152 0.62 3.87 -3.74
CA ASN A 152 0.04 3.05 -2.68
C ASN A 152 -1.46 2.87 -2.85
N THR A 153 -2.19 3.90 -3.28
CA THR A 153 -3.64 3.82 -3.55
C THR A 153 -3.93 2.94 -4.77
N LEU A 154 -3.07 2.97 -5.79
CA LEU A 154 -3.16 2.06 -6.93
C LEU A 154 -2.98 0.61 -6.48
N PHE A 155 -1.90 0.32 -5.74
CA PHE A 155 -1.58 -1.04 -5.28
C PHE A 155 -2.51 -1.56 -4.19
N SER A 156 -3.17 -0.69 -3.41
CA SER A 156 -4.11 -1.14 -2.39
C SER A 156 -5.29 -1.89 -2.98
N ILE A 157 -5.71 -1.58 -4.22
CA ILE A 157 -6.85 -2.21 -4.88
C ILE A 157 -6.58 -3.70 -5.15
N PRO A 158 -5.53 -4.10 -5.91
CA PRO A 158 -5.20 -5.52 -6.09
C PRO A 158 -4.78 -6.16 -4.77
N MET A 159 -4.06 -5.46 -3.90
CA MET A 159 -3.68 -6.00 -2.58
C MET A 159 -4.90 -6.47 -1.78
N LEU A 160 -5.95 -5.66 -1.71
CA LEU A 160 -7.20 -6.01 -1.01
C LEU A 160 -7.91 -7.20 -1.67
N LEU A 161 -7.92 -7.29 -3.01
CA LEU A 161 -8.47 -8.45 -3.72
C LEU A 161 -7.72 -9.73 -3.33
N PHE A 162 -6.39 -9.72 -3.37
CA PHE A 162 -5.59 -10.91 -3.08
C PHE A 162 -5.68 -11.34 -1.62
N MET A 163 -5.58 -10.39 -0.68
CA MET A 163 -5.69 -10.69 0.74
C MET A 163 -7.11 -11.18 1.11
N GLY A 164 -8.16 -10.47 0.68
CA GLY A 164 -9.54 -10.88 0.96
C GLY A 164 -9.93 -12.16 0.23
N GLY A 165 -9.52 -12.28 -1.03
CA GLY A 165 -9.81 -13.45 -1.88
C GLY A 165 -9.17 -14.73 -1.37
N THR A 166 -8.07 -14.67 -0.60
CA THR A 166 -7.42 -15.87 -0.03
C THR A 166 -8.41 -16.73 0.77
N SER A 167 -9.27 -16.10 1.57
CA SER A 167 -10.25 -16.79 2.42
C SER A 167 -11.61 -17.00 1.74
N HIS A 168 -11.90 -16.32 0.64
CA HIS A 168 -13.26 -16.22 0.09
C HIS A 168 -13.40 -16.66 -1.38
N LEU A 169 -12.30 -16.75 -2.13
CA LEU A 169 -12.32 -16.99 -3.58
C LEU A 169 -11.30 -18.06 -3.99
N PHE A 170 -10.03 -17.89 -3.59
CA PHE A 170 -8.91 -18.71 -4.07
C PHE A 170 -8.81 -20.09 -3.37
N GLY A 171 -9.72 -20.40 -2.45
CA GLY A 171 -9.91 -21.74 -1.88
C GLY A 171 -11.04 -22.54 -2.52
N SER A 172 -11.70 -22.01 -3.56
CA SER A 172 -12.81 -22.69 -4.24
C SER A 172 -12.32 -23.81 -5.16
N SER A 173 -13.22 -24.71 -5.57
CA SER A 173 -12.91 -25.81 -6.50
C SER A 173 -12.40 -25.33 -7.86
N HIS A 174 -12.73 -24.10 -8.25
CA HIS A 174 -12.21 -23.46 -9.46
C HIS A 174 -10.68 -23.29 -9.42
N PHE A 175 -10.11 -23.11 -8.23
CA PHE A 175 -8.67 -22.95 -7.99
C PHE A 175 -8.02 -24.19 -7.36
N ALA A 176 -8.65 -25.36 -7.50
CA ALA A 176 -8.15 -26.62 -6.93
C ALA A 176 -7.03 -27.29 -7.76
N GLY A 177 -6.49 -26.60 -8.77
CA GLY A 177 -5.40 -27.10 -9.59
C GLY A 177 -4.11 -27.32 -8.79
N SER A 178 -3.34 -28.34 -9.16
CA SER A 178 -1.97 -28.51 -8.68
C SER A 178 -1.10 -27.37 -9.21
N LEU A 179 -0.35 -26.71 -8.33
CA LEU A 179 0.64 -25.72 -8.74
C LEU A 179 1.80 -26.40 -9.48
N ALA A 180 1.75 -26.36 -10.81
CA ALA A 180 2.94 -26.61 -11.61
C ALA A 180 3.99 -25.53 -11.31
N ASN A 181 5.24 -25.94 -11.09
CA ASN A 181 6.35 -25.03 -10.80
C ASN A 181 6.48 -23.92 -11.86
N ASP A 182 6.20 -24.24 -13.13
CA ASP A 182 6.27 -23.30 -14.25
C ASP A 182 5.19 -22.20 -14.14
N SER A 183 3.96 -22.54 -13.73
CA SER A 183 2.89 -21.56 -13.50
C SER A 183 3.22 -20.62 -12.33
N LEU A 184 3.78 -21.17 -11.25
CA LEU A 184 4.19 -20.37 -10.09
C LEU A 184 5.34 -19.40 -10.47
N ALA A 185 6.34 -19.89 -11.21
CA ALA A 185 7.43 -19.06 -11.70
C ALA A 185 6.93 -17.96 -12.65
N ALA A 186 6.07 -18.31 -13.60
CA ALA A 186 5.47 -17.37 -14.54
C ALA A 186 4.70 -16.25 -13.81
N TRP A 187 3.87 -16.62 -12.82
CA TRP A 187 3.14 -15.66 -12.00
C TRP A 187 4.08 -14.65 -11.33
N TRP A 188 5.11 -15.14 -10.62
CA TRP A 188 6.01 -14.26 -9.89
C TRP A 188 6.85 -13.37 -10.80
N VAL A 189 7.28 -13.86 -11.96
CA VAL A 189 7.98 -13.05 -12.96
C VAL A 189 7.08 -11.92 -13.46
N ILE A 190 5.84 -12.23 -13.88
CA ILE A 190 4.88 -11.23 -14.37
C ILE A 190 4.57 -10.21 -13.27
N PHE A 191 4.30 -10.69 -12.06
CA PHE A 191 4.00 -9.85 -10.89
C PHE A 191 5.15 -8.88 -10.59
N VAL A 192 6.38 -9.38 -10.44
CA VAL A 192 7.55 -8.54 -10.12
C VAL A 192 7.84 -7.54 -11.22
N VAL A 193 7.75 -7.95 -12.48
CA VAL A 193 7.98 -7.04 -13.62
C VAL A 193 6.96 -5.90 -13.63
N ILE A 194 5.67 -6.19 -13.47
CA ILE A 194 4.62 -5.17 -13.51
C ILE A 194 4.69 -4.26 -12.29
N VAL A 195 4.76 -4.83 -11.07
CA VAL A 195 4.84 -4.06 -9.83
C VAL A 195 6.12 -3.21 -9.82
N GLY A 196 7.26 -3.81 -10.17
CA GLY A 196 8.54 -3.11 -10.27
C GLY A 196 8.49 -1.97 -11.29
N ALA A 197 7.92 -2.18 -12.48
CA ALA A 197 7.79 -1.13 -13.48
C ALA A 197 6.94 0.05 -12.97
N ILE A 198 5.82 -0.22 -12.29
CA ILE A 198 4.95 0.83 -11.74
C ILE A 198 5.66 1.58 -10.60
N GLU A 199 6.30 0.86 -9.69
CA GLU A 199 6.97 1.44 -8.52
C GLU A 199 8.20 2.27 -8.94
N LEU A 200 9.08 1.71 -9.78
CA LEU A 200 10.28 2.41 -10.27
C LEU A 200 9.92 3.66 -11.08
N ASN A 201 8.88 3.57 -11.92
CA ASN A 201 8.37 4.73 -12.64
C ASN A 201 7.83 5.79 -11.66
N ALA A 202 7.03 5.43 -10.67
CA ALA A 202 6.51 6.39 -9.70
C ALA A 202 7.61 7.11 -8.91
N LEU A 203 8.65 6.37 -8.51
CA LEU A 203 9.82 6.92 -7.80
C LEU A 203 10.75 7.72 -8.72
N GLY A 204 10.58 7.60 -10.04
CA GLY A 204 11.45 8.20 -11.04
C GLY A 204 12.81 7.52 -11.15
N TRP A 205 13.00 6.34 -10.56
CA TRP A 205 14.26 5.62 -10.62
C TRP A 205 14.43 4.89 -11.97
N PRO A 206 15.63 4.81 -12.54
CA PRO A 206 16.91 5.40 -12.10
C PRO A 206 17.15 6.84 -12.56
N PHE A 207 16.21 7.46 -13.28
CA PHE A 207 16.45 8.69 -14.03
C PHE A 207 16.08 10.00 -13.30
N GLY A 208 15.71 9.96 -12.01
CA GLY A 208 15.35 11.14 -11.21
C GLY A 208 14.31 10.88 -10.12
N HIS A 209 13.42 11.85 -9.89
CA HIS A 209 12.42 11.86 -8.80
C HIS A 209 10.99 12.10 -9.30
N ALA A 210 10.73 11.86 -10.57
CA ALA A 210 9.41 12.00 -11.18
C ALA A 210 9.19 10.91 -12.23
N PRO A 211 7.92 10.57 -12.58
CA PRO A 211 7.66 9.52 -13.55
C PRO A 211 8.18 9.86 -14.94
N HIS A 212 8.86 8.88 -15.54
CA HIS A 212 9.57 9.01 -16.81
C HIS A 212 8.84 8.34 -17.97
N TRP A 213 8.31 7.14 -17.77
CA TRP A 213 7.66 6.38 -18.84
C TRP A 213 6.19 6.74 -19.01
N SER A 214 5.49 6.98 -17.91
CA SER A 214 4.10 7.46 -17.94
C SER A 214 3.74 8.19 -16.65
N LYS A 215 3.08 9.34 -16.82
CA LYS A 215 2.53 10.13 -15.70
C LYS A 215 1.03 9.89 -15.51
N ALA A 216 0.36 9.32 -16.52
CA ALA A 216 -1.09 9.15 -16.55
C ALA A 216 -1.68 8.42 -15.33
N PRO A 217 -1.04 7.36 -14.78
CA PRO A 217 -1.54 6.69 -13.58
C PRO A 217 -1.51 7.56 -12.32
N TYR A 218 -0.64 8.57 -12.27
CA TYR A 218 -0.34 9.30 -11.04
C TYR A 218 -0.75 10.76 -11.09
N ASP A 219 -1.05 11.34 -12.25
CA ASP A 219 -1.37 12.77 -12.36
C ASP A 219 -2.70 13.12 -11.68
N THR A 220 -3.69 12.23 -11.76
CA THR A 220 -5.04 12.44 -11.23
C THR A 220 -5.52 11.23 -10.43
N ILE A 221 -6.43 11.46 -9.48
CA ILE A 221 -7.09 10.38 -8.73
C ILE A 221 -7.87 9.45 -9.66
N ARG A 222 -8.52 9.99 -10.70
CA ARG A 222 -9.19 9.18 -11.72
C ARG A 222 -8.21 8.23 -12.41
N GLY A 223 -7.02 8.71 -12.76
CA GLY A 223 -5.96 7.91 -13.35
C GLY A 223 -5.48 6.80 -12.41
N VAL A 224 -5.30 7.11 -11.12
CA VAL A 224 -4.93 6.13 -10.08
C VAL A 224 -5.98 5.02 -9.98
N LEU A 225 -7.26 5.39 -9.89
CA LEU A 225 -8.35 4.43 -9.75
C LEU A 225 -8.48 3.54 -10.99
N ILE A 226 -8.51 4.13 -12.19
CA ILE A 226 -8.58 3.35 -13.44
C ILE A 226 -7.40 2.38 -13.53
N SER A 227 -6.18 2.87 -13.30
CA SER A 227 -4.98 2.05 -13.40
C SER A 227 -4.96 0.94 -12.34
N GLY A 228 -5.43 1.21 -11.13
CA GLY A 228 -5.52 0.22 -10.06
C GLY A 228 -6.55 -0.87 -10.35
N PHE A 229 -7.74 -0.51 -10.84
CA PHE A 229 -8.73 -1.51 -11.25
C PHE A 229 -8.30 -2.31 -12.48
N VAL A 230 -7.67 -1.68 -13.47
CA VAL A 230 -7.09 -2.39 -14.62
C VAL A 230 -6.01 -3.36 -14.16
N LEU A 231 -5.11 -2.93 -13.28
CA LEU A 231 -4.08 -3.80 -12.70
C LEU A 231 -4.70 -4.99 -11.96
N THR A 232 -5.75 -4.76 -11.16
CA THR A 232 -6.50 -5.80 -10.46
C THR A 232 -7.09 -6.82 -11.43
N VAL A 233 -7.72 -6.37 -12.52
CA VAL A 233 -8.27 -7.27 -13.55
C VAL A 233 -7.15 -8.06 -14.23
N VAL A 234 -6.06 -7.40 -14.61
CA VAL A 234 -4.90 -8.07 -15.23
C VAL A 234 -4.34 -9.14 -14.30
N PHE A 235 -4.09 -8.81 -13.04
CA PHE A 235 -3.58 -9.77 -12.06
C PHE A 235 -4.56 -10.90 -11.81
N TYR A 236 -5.85 -10.62 -11.66
CA TYR A 236 -6.86 -11.66 -11.48
C TYR A 236 -6.91 -12.63 -12.66
N VAL A 237 -7.00 -12.11 -13.90
CA VAL A 237 -7.07 -12.93 -15.12
C VAL A 237 -5.80 -13.76 -15.31
N VAL A 238 -4.62 -13.17 -15.12
CA VAL A 238 -3.36 -13.91 -15.22
C VAL A 238 -3.29 -15.00 -14.14
N PHE A 239 -3.68 -14.67 -12.91
CA PHE A 239 -3.70 -15.62 -11.80
C PHE A 239 -4.67 -16.78 -12.07
N GLU A 240 -5.87 -16.49 -12.56
CA GLU A 240 -6.86 -17.48 -12.97
C GLU A 240 -6.35 -18.38 -14.10
N MET A 241 -5.80 -17.80 -15.17
CA MET A 241 -5.26 -18.57 -16.29
C MET A 241 -4.14 -19.55 -15.87
N LEU A 242 -3.34 -19.19 -14.86
CA LEU A 242 -2.22 -19.99 -14.39
C LEU A 242 -2.61 -21.05 -13.36
N PHE A 243 -3.69 -20.83 -12.59
CA PHE A 243 -4.02 -21.60 -11.38
C PHE A 243 -5.45 -22.15 -11.31
N GLN A 244 -6.27 -21.93 -12.33
CA GLN A 244 -7.56 -22.62 -12.45
C GLN A 244 -7.36 -24.13 -12.62
N ALA A 245 -8.33 -24.92 -12.13
CA ALA A 245 -8.35 -26.38 -12.19
C ALA A 245 -8.65 -26.93 -13.59
#